data_AF-A0A1H1MMH2-F1
#
_entry.id   AF-A0A1H1MMH2-F1
#
_cell.length_a   1.000
_cell.length_b   1.000
_cell.length_c   1.000
_cell.angle_alpha   90.00
_cell.angle_beta   90.00
_cell.angle_gamma   90.00
#
_symmetry.space_group_name_H-M   'P 1'
#
loop_
_entity.id
_entity.type
_entity.pdbx_description
1 polymer ?
#
loop_
_entity_poly.entity_id
_entity_poly.type
_entity_poly.pdbx_seq_one_letter_code
_entity_poly.pdbx_strand_id
1 'polypeptide(L)'
;MKTIIKKPHIFFFSLIPLFIIFAIIKKGGIIDITINNTFFAVKIHYWCYFSAVFTALIGINYYMLYWAKKRTVHILSLFHILFQFAALIPFTFCIFFLNTKVVFTKSSIDFYYILSISYILFTISICLHILNFILTILRKTS
;
A
#
# COMPACT_ATOMS: atom_id res chain seq x y z
N MET A 1 -7.38 18.19 1.69
CA MET A 1 -8.15 17.02 2.21
C MET A 1 -9.55 16.86 1.58
N LYS A 2 -10.39 17.90 1.44
CA LYS A 2 -11.76 17.76 0.89
C LYS A 2 -11.85 17.13 -0.52
N THR A 3 -10.82 17.30 -1.36
CA THR A 3 -10.80 16.78 -2.74
C THR A 3 -10.34 15.32 -2.83
N ILE A 4 -9.31 14.93 -2.08
CA ILE A 4 -8.75 13.56 -2.09
C ILE A 4 -9.77 12.56 -1.54
N ILE A 5 -10.52 12.92 -0.48
CA ILE A 5 -11.56 12.04 0.08
C ILE A 5 -12.78 11.97 -0.84
N LYS A 6 -13.07 13.03 -1.61
CA LYS A 6 -14.15 13.03 -2.61
C LYS A 6 -13.81 12.20 -3.85
N LYS A 7 -12.53 12.07 -4.19
CA LYS A 7 -12.05 11.29 -5.35
C LYS A 7 -10.86 10.40 -4.96
N PRO A 8 -11.09 9.34 -4.15
CA PRO A 8 -10.00 8.47 -3.68
C PRO A 8 -9.20 7.82 -4.83
N HIS A 9 -9.85 7.56 -5.97
CA HIS A 9 -9.19 6.98 -7.14
C HIS A 9 -7.99 7.79 -7.63
N ILE A 10 -8.01 9.13 -7.53
CA ILE A 10 -6.88 9.99 -7.95
C ILE A 10 -5.65 9.70 -7.08
N PHE A 11 -5.84 9.52 -5.78
CA PHE A 11 -4.76 9.17 -4.86
C PHE A 11 -4.15 7.81 -5.22
N PHE A 12 -4.96 6.77 -5.40
CA PHE A 12 -4.46 5.44 -5.74
C PHE A 12 -3.78 5.42 -7.12
N PHE A 13 -4.34 6.08 -8.15
CA PHE A 13 -3.67 6.16 -9.44
C PHE A 13 -2.34 6.91 -9.39
N SER A 14 -2.18 7.89 -8.49
CA SER A 14 -0.90 8.58 -8.31
C SER A 14 0.21 7.70 -7.70
N LEU A 15 -0.16 6.63 -6.97
CA LEU A 15 0.80 5.70 -6.38
C LEU A 15 1.36 4.69 -7.40
N ILE A 16 0.66 4.45 -8.51
CA ILE A 16 1.13 3.52 -9.56
C ILE A 16 2.51 3.95 -10.12
N PRO A 17 2.68 5.18 -10.66
CA PRO A 17 3.98 5.59 -11.18
C PRO A 17 5.05 5.61 -10.08
N LEU A 18 4.68 5.93 -8.84
CA LEU A 18 5.60 5.88 -7.69
C LEU A 18 6.19 4.47 -7.49
N PHE A 19 5.35 3.44 -7.48
CA PHE A 19 5.83 2.05 -7.34
C PHE A 19 6.66 1.59 -8.53
N ILE A 20 6.32 2.01 -9.75
CA ILE A 20 7.12 1.71 -10.95
C ILE A 20 8.51 2.34 -10.83
N ILE A 21 8.60 3.60 -10.40
CA ILE A 21 9.87 4.29 -10.15
C ILE A 21 10.70 3.54 -9.10
N PHE A 22 10.09 3.13 -7.98
CA PHE A 22 10.79 2.35 -6.96
C PHE A 22 11.30 1.01 -7.48
N ALA A 23 10.52 0.31 -8.32
CA ALA A 23 10.93 -0.95 -8.93
C ALA A 23 12.19 -0.78 -9.80
N ILE A 24 12.27 0.31 -10.56
CA ILE A 24 13.42 0.63 -11.41
C ILE A 24 14.65 0.96 -10.56
N ILE A 25 14.50 1.81 -9.54
CA ILE A 25 15.60 2.21 -8.64
C ILE A 25 16.16 1.02 -7.85
N LYS A 26 15.29 0.11 -7.39
CA LYS A 26 15.67 -1.03 -6.53
C LYS A 26 15.64 -2.37 -7.26
N LYS A 27 15.91 -2.39 -8.57
CA LYS A 27 15.90 -3.61 -9.40
C LYS A 27 16.78 -4.74 -8.86
N GLY A 28 17.93 -4.43 -8.25
CA GLY A 28 18.83 -5.42 -7.66
C GLY A 28 18.56 -5.79 -6.20
N GLY A 29 17.60 -5.13 -5.53
CA GLY A 29 17.34 -5.36 -4.12
C GLY A 29 16.56 -6.65 -3.86
N ILE A 30 16.88 -7.31 -2.75
CA ILE A 30 16.25 -8.55 -2.30
C ILE A 30 15.76 -8.34 -0.87
N ILE A 31 14.58 -8.86 -0.55
CA ILE A 31 14.07 -9.04 0.81
C ILE A 31 14.28 -10.50 1.17
N ASP A 32 15.13 -10.75 2.14
CA ASP A 32 15.48 -12.10 2.60
C ASP A 32 14.66 -12.43 3.84
N ILE A 33 13.70 -13.34 3.71
CA ILE A 33 12.84 -13.76 4.81
C ILE A 33 13.22 -15.19 5.20
N THR A 34 13.57 -15.39 6.46
CA THR A 34 13.85 -16.74 7.00
C THR A 34 12.63 -17.22 7.77
N ILE A 35 11.96 -18.27 7.28
CA ILE A 35 10.83 -18.91 7.96
C ILE A 35 11.21 -20.36 8.25
N ASN A 36 11.24 -20.78 9.51
CA ASN A 36 11.56 -22.16 9.92
C ASN A 36 12.78 -22.75 9.18
N ASN A 37 13.90 -22.02 9.16
CA ASN A 37 15.16 -22.39 8.49
C ASN A 37 15.09 -22.51 6.95
N THR A 38 13.99 -22.09 6.33
CA THR A 38 13.90 -21.92 4.87
C THR A 38 14.10 -20.46 4.49
N PHE A 39 14.95 -20.22 3.48
CA PHE A 39 15.26 -18.89 2.97
C PHE A 39 14.36 -18.55 1.78
N PHE A 40 13.52 -17.53 1.94
CA PHE A 40 12.73 -16.94 0.88
C PHE A 40 13.33 -15.61 0.46
N ALA A 41 13.92 -15.58 -0.73
CA ALA A 41 14.47 -14.38 -1.34
C ALA A 41 13.47 -13.77 -2.32
N VAL A 42 12.86 -12.65 -1.95
CA VAL A 42 11.90 -11.94 -2.80
C VAL A 42 12.56 -10.71 -3.39
N LYS A 43 12.60 -10.61 -4.72
CA LYS A 43 13.16 -9.41 -5.38
C LYS A 43 12.23 -8.22 -5.16
N ILE A 44 12.79 -7.10 -4.69
CA ILE A 44 12.05 -5.88 -4.36
C ILE A 44 11.21 -5.37 -5.54
N HIS A 45 11.76 -5.41 -6.76
CA HIS A 45 11.04 -4.93 -7.94
C HIS A 45 9.76 -5.71 -8.25
N TYR A 46 9.74 -7.03 -8.00
CA TYR A 46 8.51 -7.81 -8.17
C TYR A 46 7.44 -7.38 -7.16
N TRP A 47 7.84 -7.09 -5.93
CA TRP A 47 6.93 -6.58 -4.91
C TRP A 47 6.40 -5.17 -5.24
N CYS A 48 7.24 -4.30 -5.81
CA CYS A 48 6.83 -3.00 -6.32
C CYS A 48 5.84 -3.13 -7.48
N TYR A 49 6.09 -4.01 -8.46
CA TYR A 49 5.13 -4.26 -9.55
C TYR A 49 3.80 -4.81 -9.04
N PHE A 50 3.85 -5.77 -8.12
CA PHE A 50 2.65 -6.30 -7.45
C PHE A 50 1.86 -5.18 -6.76
N SER A 51 2.55 -4.31 -6.01
CA SER A 51 1.93 -3.16 -5.33
C SER A 51 1.33 -2.15 -6.30
N ALA A 52 1.97 -1.91 -7.46
CA ALA A 52 1.45 -1.05 -8.52
C ALA A 52 0.13 -1.60 -9.09
N VAL A 53 0.09 -2.89 -9.43
CA VAL A 53 -1.12 -3.57 -9.94
C VAL A 53 -2.24 -3.52 -8.90
N PHE A 54 -1.93 -3.86 -7.65
CA PHE A 54 -2.92 -3.88 -6.59
C PHE A 54 -3.52 -2.50 -6.32
N THR A 55 -2.68 -1.47 -6.31
CA THR A 55 -3.10 -0.08 -6.16
C THR A 55 -3.94 0.39 -7.36
N ALA A 56 -3.62 -0.08 -8.57
CA ALA A 56 -4.44 0.18 -9.75
C ALA A 56 -5.84 -0.41 -9.62
N LEU A 57 -5.97 -1.65 -9.13
CA LEU A 57 -7.27 -2.29 -8.88
C LEU A 57 -8.10 -1.51 -7.86
N ILE A 58 -7.50 -1.06 -6.76
CA ILE A 58 -8.18 -0.20 -5.77
C ILE A 58 -8.65 1.11 -6.42
N GLY A 59 -7.78 1.74 -7.22
CA GLY A 59 -8.12 2.95 -7.96
C GLY A 59 -9.30 2.76 -8.91
N ILE A 60 -9.31 1.66 -9.65
CA ILE A 60 -10.41 1.25 -10.54
C ILE A 60 -11.70 1.07 -9.74
N ASN A 61 -11.68 0.38 -8.60
CA ASN A 61 -12.88 0.19 -7.77
C ASN A 61 -13.49 1.53 -7.34
N TYR A 62 -12.67 2.47 -6.86
CA TYR A 62 -13.17 3.81 -6.51
C TYR A 62 -13.62 4.62 -7.72
N TYR A 63 -12.97 4.44 -8.87
CA TYR A 63 -13.37 5.09 -10.10
C TYR A 63 -14.72 4.56 -10.59
N MET A 64 -14.96 3.25 -10.53
CA MET A 64 -16.25 2.64 -10.86
C MET A 64 -17.38 3.19 -9.99
N LEU A 65 -17.17 3.32 -8.68
CA LEU A 65 -18.16 3.94 -7.80
C LEU A 65 -18.44 5.40 -8.16
N TYR A 66 -17.38 6.16 -8.48
CA TYR A 66 -17.50 7.55 -8.92
C TYR A 66 -18.27 7.65 -10.24
N TRP A 67 -17.96 6.80 -11.21
CA TRP A 67 -18.61 6.72 -12.52
C TRP A 67 -20.08 6.34 -12.40
N ALA A 68 -20.41 5.38 -11.54
CA ALA A 68 -21.78 4.99 -11.19
C ALA A 68 -22.51 6.03 -10.31
N LYS A 69 -21.92 7.20 -10.07
CA LYS A 69 -22.43 8.27 -9.20
C LYS A 69 -22.78 7.80 -7.77
N LYS A 70 -22.18 6.68 -7.31
CA LYS A 70 -22.38 6.16 -5.96
C LYS A 70 -21.38 6.78 -5.00
N ARG A 71 -21.88 7.53 -4.01
CA ARG A 71 -21.05 8.17 -3.00
C ARG A 71 -20.57 7.16 -1.94
N THR A 72 -19.25 7.00 -1.83
CA THR A 72 -18.59 6.17 -0.81
C THR A 72 -18.90 6.64 0.61
N VAL A 73 -18.75 5.75 1.59
CA VAL A 73 -18.80 6.13 3.01
C VAL A 73 -17.53 6.93 3.36
N HIS A 74 -17.70 8.24 3.59
CA HIS A 74 -16.59 9.19 3.69
C HIS A 74 -15.58 8.83 4.80
N ILE A 75 -16.08 8.36 5.94
CA ILE A 75 -15.24 7.98 7.09
C ILE A 75 -14.36 6.76 6.75
N LEU A 76 -14.94 5.73 6.12
CA LEU A 76 -14.17 4.55 5.70
C LEU A 76 -13.17 4.91 4.61
N SER A 77 -13.52 5.79 3.66
CA SER A 77 -12.57 6.27 2.64
C SER A 77 -11.41 7.04 3.27
N LEU A 78 -11.68 7.87 4.28
CA LEU A 78 -10.65 8.60 5.01
C LEU A 78 -9.71 7.66 5.75
N PHE A 79 -10.23 6.72 6.54
CA PHE A 79 -9.40 5.76 7.25
C PHE A 79 -8.63 4.85 6.29
N HIS A 80 -9.25 4.39 5.20
CA HIS A 80 -8.55 3.62 4.18
C HIS A 80 -7.30 4.36 3.68
N ILE A 81 -7.45 5.62 3.25
CA ILE A 81 -6.32 6.44 2.78
C ILE A 81 -5.27 6.66 3.88
N LEU A 82 -5.70 6.93 5.11
CA LEU A 82 -4.80 7.16 6.24
C LEU A 82 -3.97 5.91 6.56
N PHE A 83 -4.61 4.74 6.66
CA PHE A 83 -3.92 3.47 6.89
C PHE A 83 -3.04 3.07 5.71
N GLN A 84 -3.47 3.35 4.47
CA GLN A 84 -2.65 3.08 3.29
C GLN A 84 -1.37 3.93 3.32
N PHE A 85 -1.49 5.20 3.68
CA PHE A 85 -0.35 6.11 3.77
C PHE A 85 0.57 5.72 4.94
N ALA A 86 0.00 5.39 6.10
CA ALA A 86 0.73 4.91 7.27
C ALA A 86 1.44 3.57 7.03
N ALA A 87 0.95 2.74 6.11
CA ALA A 87 1.67 1.55 5.64
C ALA A 87 2.77 1.91 4.62
N LEU A 88 2.48 2.81 3.68
CA LEU A 88 3.42 3.16 2.62
C LEU A 88 4.73 3.78 3.15
N ILE A 89 4.67 4.63 4.17
CA ILE A 89 5.85 5.28 4.75
C ILE A 89 6.88 4.26 5.26
N PRO A 90 6.56 3.36 6.22
CA PRO A 90 7.50 2.36 6.71
C PRO A 90 7.91 1.37 5.63
N PHE A 91 7.00 0.98 4.73
CA PHE A 91 7.33 0.12 3.60
C PHE A 91 8.44 0.70 2.71
N THR A 92 8.27 1.96 2.30
CA THR A 92 9.24 2.64 1.44
C THR A 92 10.56 2.86 2.17
N PHE A 93 10.51 3.27 3.44
CA PHE A 93 11.70 3.34 4.29
C PHE A 93 12.46 2.01 4.30
N CYS A 94 11.80 0.89 4.58
CA CYS A 94 12.44 -0.42 4.56
C CYS A 94 13.03 -0.74 3.18
N ILE A 95 12.29 -0.57 2.07
CA ILE A 95 12.83 -0.83 0.72
C ILE A 95 14.11 -0.06 0.42
N PHE A 96 14.25 1.17 0.91
CA PHE A 96 15.42 1.98 0.63
C PHE A 96 16.65 1.60 1.46
N PHE A 97 16.45 1.15 2.70
CA PHE A 97 17.53 0.89 3.66
C PHE A 97 17.83 -0.60 3.88
N LEU A 98 16.92 -1.51 3.56
CA LEU A 98 17.14 -2.95 3.66
C LEU A 98 18.33 -3.34 2.76
N ASN A 99 19.24 -4.15 3.29
CA ASN A 99 20.48 -4.60 2.64
C ASN A 99 21.49 -3.51 2.27
N THR A 100 21.31 -2.27 2.74
CA THR A 100 22.39 -1.29 2.72
C THR A 100 23.36 -1.60 3.86
N LYS A 101 24.67 -1.65 3.60
CA LYS A 101 25.73 -1.76 4.63
C LYS A 101 25.86 -0.44 5.42
N VAL A 102 24.74 0.19 5.78
CA VAL A 102 24.75 1.37 6.61
C VAL A 102 25.08 0.88 8.01
N VAL A 103 26.28 1.24 8.46
CA VAL A 103 26.76 0.97 9.81
C VAL A 103 25.88 1.80 10.76
N PHE A 104 24.73 1.25 11.14
CA PHE A 104 23.91 1.81 12.21
C PHE A 104 24.65 1.54 13.51
N THR A 105 25.42 2.52 13.95
CA THR A 105 26.10 2.51 15.24
C THR A 105 25.05 2.45 16.36
N LYS A 106 25.05 1.33 17.09
CA LYS A 106 24.46 1.14 18.44
C LYS A 106 22.94 1.10 18.62
N SER A 107 22.11 1.34 17.59
CA SER A 107 20.69 0.97 17.61
C SER A 107 20.36 0.01 16.47
N SER A 108 20.09 -1.25 16.81
CA SER A 108 19.67 -2.27 15.84
C SER A 108 18.21 -2.05 15.49
N ILE A 109 17.94 -1.14 14.55
CA ILE A 109 16.61 -1.01 13.95
C ILE A 109 16.29 -2.31 13.23
N ASP A 110 15.27 -3.03 13.71
CA ASP A 110 14.79 -4.24 13.05
C ASP A 110 13.86 -3.87 11.88
N PHE A 111 14.43 -3.83 10.68
CA PHE A 111 13.69 -3.53 9.46
C PHE A 111 12.61 -4.57 9.13
N TYR A 112 12.75 -5.82 9.55
CA TYR A 112 11.76 -6.86 9.31
C TYR A 112 10.54 -6.67 10.21
N TYR A 113 10.75 -6.24 11.46
CA TYR A 113 9.67 -5.85 12.35
C TYR A 113 8.88 -4.64 11.80
N ILE A 114 9.58 -3.61 11.31
CA ILE A 114 8.94 -2.44 10.68
C ILE A 114 8.16 -2.84 9.42
N LEU A 115 8.75 -3.70 8.58
CA LEU A 115 8.09 -4.22 7.39
C LEU A 115 6.82 -5.03 7.76
N SER A 116 6.87 -5.79 8.85
CA SER A 116 5.72 -6.53 9.36
C SER A 116 4.59 -5.61 9.83
N ILE A 117 4.91 -4.54 10.56
CA ILE A 117 3.93 -3.51 10.95
C ILE A 117 3.30 -2.87 9.70
N SER A 118 4.13 -2.52 8.73
CA SER A 118 3.69 -1.97 7.46
C SER A 118 2.69 -2.89 6.75
N TYR A 119 2.97 -4.19 6.72
CA TYR A 119 2.09 -5.19 6.11
C TYR A 119 0.75 -5.31 6.85
N ILE A 120 0.75 -5.27 8.19
CA ILE A 120 -0.48 -5.29 8.99
C ILE A 120 -1.34 -4.05 8.70
N LEU A 121 -0.73 -2.85 8.68
CA LEU A 121 -1.44 -1.60 8.36
C LEU A 121 -2.04 -1.63 6.95
N PHE A 122 -1.30 -2.17 5.97
CA PHE A 122 -1.79 -2.36 4.61
C PHE A 122 -2.97 -3.33 4.57
N THR A 123 -2.92 -4.43 5.30
CA THR A 123 -4.01 -5.41 5.38
C THR A 123 -5.28 -4.79 5.97
N ILE A 124 -5.15 -4.03 7.07
CA ILE A 124 -6.27 -3.29 7.67
C ILE A 124 -6.86 -2.30 6.65
N SER A 125 -5.99 -1.59 5.94
CA SER A 125 -6.36 -0.65 4.87
C SER A 125 -7.25 -1.33 3.81
N ILE A 126 -6.86 -2.52 3.33
CA ILE A 126 -7.63 -3.31 2.37
C ILE A 126 -9.00 -3.69 2.92
N CYS A 127 -9.08 -4.16 4.16
CA CYS A 127 -10.36 -4.51 4.78
C CYS A 127 -11.32 -3.31 4.80
N LEU A 128 -10.82 -2.11 5.12
CA LEU A 128 -11.61 -0.87 5.09
C LEU A 128 -12.08 -0.53 3.67
N HIS A 129 -11.23 -0.72 2.65
CA HIS A 129 -11.60 -0.53 1.25
C HIS A 129 -12.75 -1.43 0.83
N ILE A 130 -12.60 -2.74 1.06
CA ILE A 130 -13.58 -3.76 0.68
C ILE A 130 -14.90 -3.49 1.38
N LEU A 131 -14.88 -3.24 2.69
CA LEU A 131 -16.07 -2.91 3.46
C LEU A 131 -16.79 -1.69 2.87
N ASN A 132 -16.06 -0.62 2.56
CA ASN A 132 -16.62 0.59 1.97
C ASN A 132 -17.23 0.32 0.59
N PHE A 133 -16.56 -0.47 -0.24
CA PHE A 133 -17.03 -0.84 -1.56
C PHE A 133 -18.34 -1.63 -1.48
N ILE A 134 -18.41 -2.65 -0.63
CA ILE A 134 -19.61 -3.46 -0.39
C ILE A 134 -20.77 -2.59 0.12
N LEU A 135 -20.54 -1.80 1.18
CA LEU A 135 -21.57 -0.92 1.74
C LEU A 135 -22.10 0.08 0.71
N THR A 136 -21.23 0.59 -0.15
CA THR A 136 -21.62 1.55 -1.19
C THR A 136 -22.42 0.89 -2.30
N ILE A 137 -22.07 -0.33 -2.71
CA ILE A 137 -22.83 -1.08 -3.71
C ILE A 137 -24.21 -1.45 -3.19
N LEU A 138 -24.30 -1.94 -1.95
CA LEU A 138 -25.56 -2.34 -1.32
C LEU A 138 -26.48 -1.17 -0.98
N ARG A 139 -25.94 0.05 -0.85
CA ARG A 139 -26.77 1.23 -0.62
C ARG A 139 -27.68 1.49 -1.82
N LYS A 140 -28.99 1.56 -1.57
CA LYS A 140 -29.99 1.96 -2.56
C LYS A 140 -29.64 3.33 -3.12
N THR A 141 -29.72 3.48 -4.44
CA THR A 141 -29.70 4.77 -5.13
C THR A 141 -31.04 5.45 -4.88
N SER A 142 -31.09 6.34 -3.88
CA SER A 142 -32.18 7.31 -3.71
C SER A 142 -32.04 8.45 -4.70
#